data_AF-A0A2S1LNI8-F1
#
_entry.id   AF-A0A2S1LNI8-F1
#
_cell.length_a   1.000
_cell.length_b   1.000
_cell.length_c   1.000
_cell.angle_alpha   90.00
_cell.angle_beta   90.00
_cell.angle_gamma   90.00
#
_symmetry.space_group_name_H-M   'P 1'
#
loop_
_entity.id
_entity.type
_entity.pdbx_description
1 polymer ?
#
loop_
_entity_poly.entity_id
_entity_poly.type
_entity_poly.pdbx_seq_one_letter_code
_entity_poly.pdbx_strand_id
1 'polypeptide(L)'
;MLKLVILFIFWLPFAAFAQSDLEKAKALFHQEKYEQASVLFEKLDRENPDDVLINEYLGDCAGHQQHWDKALQYYKKLKALQPKSATYQYKYGGALGMKAKGSNAFKAVGMIDGIRTSFENAIRLQPNHIEARWALLTLYLELPGIIGGSEAKAKQYAGQLLVLSPVDGYLAQGRIDEYFKRYAAAEENYKKAIAVGGSKVTYQILAELYSKKMKLPEKAKAVMTRYQNTKE
;
A
#
# COMPACT_ATOMS: atom_id res chain seq x y z
N MET A 1 29.05 72.72 -4.18
CA MET A 1 29.28 71.43 -4.87
C MET A 1 29.23 70.34 -3.80
N LEU A 2 28.04 69.86 -3.46
CA LEU A 2 27.44 68.62 -3.96
C LEU A 2 28.39 67.41 -3.84
N LYS A 3 28.12 66.53 -2.88
CA LYS A 3 28.23 65.08 -3.06
C LYS A 3 27.40 64.33 -2.00
N LEU A 4 26.22 63.97 -2.47
CA LEU A 4 25.27 62.94 -2.02
C LEU A 4 25.77 62.00 -0.90
N VAL A 5 25.06 62.02 0.22
CA VAL A 5 24.95 60.89 1.14
C VAL A 5 24.10 59.83 0.44
N ILE A 6 24.72 58.78 -0.10
CA ILE A 6 24.00 57.63 -0.65
C ILE A 6 23.68 56.69 0.53
N LEU A 7 22.46 56.80 1.03
CA LEU A 7 21.87 55.87 1.97
C LEU A 7 21.50 54.59 1.20
N PHE A 8 22.37 53.58 1.21
CA PHE A 8 22.07 52.26 0.66
C PHE A 8 21.16 51.50 1.65
N ILE A 9 19.85 51.78 1.61
CA ILE A 9 18.86 50.89 2.24
C ILE A 9 18.79 49.64 1.37
N PHE A 10 19.46 48.58 1.82
CA PHE A 10 19.36 47.25 1.24
C PHE A 10 17.96 46.71 1.58
N TRP A 11 17.00 46.94 0.67
CA TRP A 11 15.72 46.23 0.66
C TRP A 11 15.99 44.78 0.27
N LEU A 12 16.40 43.97 1.25
CA LEU A 12 16.32 42.51 1.14
C LEU A 12 14.84 42.17 1.24
N PRO A 13 14.20 41.62 0.18
CA PRO A 13 12.90 41.00 0.37
C PRO A 13 13.16 39.77 1.23
N PHE A 14 12.91 39.88 2.52
CA PHE A 14 12.73 38.72 3.38
C PHE A 14 11.39 38.09 2.99
N ALA A 15 11.34 37.50 1.80
CA ALA A 15 10.38 36.48 1.48
C ALA A 15 10.77 35.25 2.30
N ALA A 16 10.57 35.34 3.62
CA ALA A 16 10.36 34.16 4.42
C ALA A 16 9.18 33.46 3.77
N PHE A 17 9.47 32.37 3.04
CA PHE A 17 8.47 31.45 2.56
C PHE A 17 7.67 31.02 3.78
N ALA A 18 6.52 31.65 3.99
CA ALA A 18 5.51 31.19 4.93
C ALA A 18 4.88 29.94 4.30
N GLN A 19 5.62 28.83 4.32
CA GLN A 19 5.06 27.54 3.94
C GLN A 19 3.91 27.28 4.90
N SER A 20 2.71 27.08 4.35
CA SER A 20 1.52 26.82 5.17
C SER A 20 1.75 25.59 6.03
N ASP A 21 1.07 25.52 7.17
CA ASP A 21 1.17 24.37 8.06
C ASP A 21 0.78 23.06 7.33
N LEU A 22 -0.12 23.14 6.36
CA LEU A 22 -0.47 22.02 5.46
C LEU A 22 0.73 21.55 4.63
N GLU A 23 1.44 22.45 3.97
CA GLU A 23 2.58 22.08 3.13
C GLU A 23 3.76 21.56 3.97
N LYS A 24 3.96 22.10 5.17
CA LYS A 24 4.92 21.53 6.15
C LYS A 24 4.50 20.12 6.58
N ALA A 25 3.22 19.89 6.89
CA ALA A 25 2.71 18.59 7.30
C ALA A 25 2.88 17.53 6.19
N LYS A 26 2.55 17.88 4.94
CA LYS A 26 2.81 17.02 3.77
C LYS A 26 4.29 16.72 3.59
N ALA A 27 5.16 17.73 3.71
CA ALA A 27 6.60 17.53 3.59
C ALA A 27 7.14 16.55 4.66
N LEU A 28 6.67 16.67 5.91
CA LEU A 28 7.01 15.73 6.98
C LEU A 28 6.50 14.31 6.69
N PHE A 29 5.27 14.19 6.17
CA PHE A 29 4.71 12.90 5.76
C PHE A 29 5.56 12.22 4.68
N HIS A 30 5.95 12.95 3.64
CA HIS A 30 6.81 12.42 2.57
C HIS A 30 8.25 12.10 3.02
N GLN A 31 8.70 12.70 4.13
CA GLN A 31 9.95 12.35 4.80
C GLN A 31 9.78 11.20 5.82
N GLU A 32 8.62 10.53 5.83
CA GLU A 32 8.26 9.45 6.75
C GLU A 32 8.26 9.85 8.24
N LYS A 33 8.24 11.16 8.53
CA LYS A 33 8.16 11.71 9.89
C LYS A 33 6.70 11.76 10.36
N TYR A 34 6.06 10.60 10.40
CA TYR A 34 4.61 10.48 10.61
C TYR A 34 4.12 11.07 11.94
N GLU A 35 4.90 10.96 13.02
CA GLU A 35 4.56 11.54 14.32
C GLU A 35 4.45 13.07 14.23
N GLN A 36 5.47 13.72 13.64
CA GLN A 36 5.52 15.17 13.49
C GLN A 36 4.46 15.67 12.49
N ALA A 37 4.25 14.92 11.42
CA ALA A 37 3.18 15.20 10.45
C ALA A 37 1.80 15.14 11.12
N SER A 38 1.55 14.12 11.96
CA SER A 38 0.28 13.95 12.68
C SER A 38 -0.05 15.16 13.55
N VAL A 39 0.93 15.70 14.29
CA VAL A 39 0.71 16.89 15.14
C VAL A 39 0.22 18.09 14.33
N LEU A 40 0.83 18.34 13.16
CA LEU A 40 0.40 19.44 12.29
C LEU A 40 -0.96 19.17 11.66
N PHE A 41 -1.22 17.95 11.19
CA PHE A 41 -2.52 17.59 10.63
C PHE A 41 -3.64 17.65 11.69
N GLU A 42 -3.40 17.25 12.94
CA GLU A 42 -4.37 17.37 14.03
C GLU A 42 -4.68 18.83 14.39
N LYS A 43 -3.68 19.71 14.27
CA LYS A 43 -3.92 21.16 14.40
C LYS A 43 -4.88 21.65 13.31
N LEU A 44 -4.63 21.26 12.06
CA LEU A 44 -5.46 21.64 10.92
C LEU A 44 -6.87 21.02 10.98
N ASP A 45 -6.98 19.78 11.48
CA ASP A 45 -8.26 19.10 11.68
C ASP A 45 -9.16 19.83 12.68
N ARG A 46 -8.60 20.49 13.71
CA ARG A 46 -9.40 21.32 14.63
C ARG A 46 -10.03 22.53 13.95
N GLU A 47 -9.42 23.04 12.87
CA GLU A 47 -9.93 24.19 12.12
C GLU A 47 -10.99 23.75 11.09
N ASN A 48 -10.81 22.59 10.46
CA ASN A 48 -11.76 22.00 9.53
C ASN A 48 -11.85 20.46 9.71
N PRO A 49 -12.68 19.98 10.65
CA PRO A 49 -12.68 18.55 11.01
C PRO A 49 -13.08 17.62 9.87
N ASP A 50 -13.89 18.07 8.90
CA ASP A 50 -14.41 17.24 7.82
C ASP A 50 -13.60 17.38 6.52
N ASP A 51 -12.42 17.99 6.58
CA ASP A 51 -11.51 18.06 5.45
C ASP A 51 -11.02 16.66 5.05
N VAL A 52 -11.39 16.24 3.85
CA VAL A 52 -11.07 14.92 3.31
C VAL A 52 -9.56 14.69 3.23
N LEU A 53 -8.79 15.69 2.82
CA LEU A 53 -7.35 15.57 2.65
C LEU A 53 -6.66 15.41 4.00
N ILE A 54 -7.04 16.23 4.98
CA ILE A 54 -6.47 16.17 6.34
C ILE A 54 -6.79 14.81 6.99
N ASN A 55 -8.05 14.38 6.92
CA ASN A 55 -8.47 13.07 7.46
C ASN A 55 -7.75 11.91 6.76
N GLU A 56 -7.50 12.01 5.46
CA GLU A 56 -6.72 11.02 4.72
C GLU A 56 -5.28 10.95 5.23
N TYR A 57 -4.58 12.07 5.35
CA TYR A 57 -3.22 12.08 5.89
C TYR A 57 -3.14 11.60 7.34
N LEU A 58 -4.12 11.94 8.18
CA LEU A 58 -4.17 11.45 9.56
C LEU A 58 -4.39 9.93 9.64
N GLY A 59 -5.28 9.40 8.80
CA GLY A 59 -5.48 7.96 8.64
C GLY A 59 -4.20 7.26 8.17
N ASP A 60 -3.53 7.81 7.17
CA ASP A 60 -2.31 7.26 6.60
C ASP A 60 -1.16 7.32 7.61
N CYS A 61 -0.96 8.44 8.32
CA CYS A 61 0.02 8.56 9.40
C CYS A 61 -0.21 7.51 10.48
N ALA A 62 -1.45 7.36 10.95
CA ALA A 62 -1.80 6.37 11.95
C ALA A 62 -1.56 4.94 11.44
N GLY A 63 -1.85 4.67 10.17
CA GLY A 63 -1.58 3.38 9.54
C GLY A 63 -0.08 3.07 9.48
N HIS A 64 0.76 4.03 9.09
CA HIS A 64 2.21 3.87 9.08
C HIS A 64 2.80 3.64 10.49
N GLN A 65 2.20 4.26 11.51
CA GLN A 65 2.57 4.05 12.92
C GLN A 65 1.93 2.80 13.53
N GLN A 66 1.16 2.01 12.75
CA GLN A 66 0.42 0.84 13.22
C GLN A 66 -0.62 1.14 14.32
N HIS A 67 -1.04 2.39 14.44
CA HIS A 67 -2.14 2.85 15.28
C HIS A 67 -3.48 2.54 14.60
N TRP A 68 -3.78 1.25 14.38
CA TRP A 68 -4.89 0.80 13.52
C TRP A 68 -6.28 1.25 13.99
N ASP A 69 -6.50 1.37 15.31
CA ASP A 69 -7.75 1.91 15.84
C ASP A 69 -7.96 3.37 15.43
N LYS A 70 -6.90 4.19 15.50
CA LYS A 70 -6.93 5.59 15.08
C LYS A 70 -7.09 5.71 13.57
N ALA A 71 -6.37 4.90 12.80
CA ALA A 71 -6.51 4.84 11.34
C ALA A 71 -7.95 4.48 10.93
N LEU A 72 -8.57 3.50 11.59
CA LEU A 72 -9.96 3.12 11.34
C LEU A 72 -10.96 4.22 11.66
N GLN A 73 -10.71 5.08 12.67
CA GLN A 73 -11.57 6.23 12.95
C GLN A 73 -11.58 7.19 11.76
N TYR A 74 -10.41 7.60 11.27
CA TYR A 74 -10.29 8.49 10.12
C TYR A 74 -10.82 7.85 8.82
N TYR A 75 -10.47 6.61 8.51
CA TYR A 75 -10.96 5.95 7.31
C TYR A 75 -12.46 5.67 7.34
N LYS A 76 -13.05 5.42 8.52
CA LYS A 76 -14.51 5.31 8.67
C LYS A 76 -15.19 6.64 8.35
N LYS A 77 -14.61 7.76 8.80
CA LYS A 77 -15.09 9.10 8.48
C LYS A 77 -14.99 9.40 6.99
N LEU A 78 -13.85 9.11 6.36
CA LEU A 78 -13.67 9.25 4.91
C LEU A 78 -14.66 8.41 4.08
N LYS A 79 -14.97 7.18 4.51
CA LYS A 79 -16.01 6.37 3.89
C LYS A 79 -17.40 6.99 3.99
N ALA A 80 -17.70 7.70 5.07
CA ALA A 80 -18.97 8.41 5.22
C ALA A 80 -19.02 9.68 4.36
N LEU A 81 -17.93 10.44 4.32
CA LEU A 81 -17.80 11.66 3.51
C LEU A 81 -17.78 11.37 2.00
N GLN A 82 -17.15 10.27 1.59
CA GLN A 82 -17.02 9.86 0.19
C GLN A 82 -17.37 8.37 -0.02
N PRO A 83 -18.67 8.01 0.05
CA PRO A 83 -19.10 6.61 0.00
C PRO A 83 -18.84 5.91 -1.34
N LYS A 84 -18.59 6.69 -2.41
CA LYS A 84 -18.26 6.20 -3.76
C LYS A 84 -16.75 6.13 -4.03
N SER A 85 -15.91 6.44 -3.05
CA SER A 85 -14.45 6.31 -3.18
C SER A 85 -14.01 4.86 -2.99
N ALA A 86 -13.50 4.24 -4.06
CA ALA A 86 -12.90 2.90 -3.98
C ALA A 86 -11.68 2.89 -3.05
N THR A 87 -10.88 3.97 -3.09
CA THR A 87 -9.71 4.18 -2.23
C THR A 87 -10.06 4.07 -0.75
N TYR A 88 -11.15 4.69 -0.29
CA TYR A 88 -11.50 4.66 1.13
C TYR A 88 -12.16 3.35 1.55
N GLN A 89 -12.84 2.65 0.64
CA GLN A 89 -13.21 1.26 0.88
C GLN A 89 -11.96 0.39 1.08
N TYR A 90 -10.96 0.53 0.20
CA TYR A 90 -9.71 -0.21 0.28
C TYR A 90 -8.90 0.11 1.53
N LYS A 91 -8.65 1.40 1.83
CA LYS A 91 -7.89 1.85 3.02
C LYS A 91 -8.53 1.36 4.33
N TYR A 92 -9.86 1.44 4.44
CA TYR A 92 -10.58 0.90 5.60
C TYR A 92 -10.45 -0.62 5.72
N GLY A 93 -10.64 -1.36 4.62
CA GLY A 93 -10.47 -2.82 4.61
C GLY A 93 -9.05 -3.24 4.97
N GLY A 94 -8.05 -2.51 4.46
CA GLY A 94 -6.64 -2.71 4.78
C GLY A 94 -6.35 -2.49 6.27
N ALA A 95 -6.75 -1.36 6.83
CA ALA A 95 -6.57 -1.08 8.27
C ALA A 95 -7.30 -2.10 9.16
N LEU A 96 -8.50 -2.52 8.77
CA LEU A 96 -9.25 -3.54 9.49
C LEU A 96 -8.54 -4.91 9.46
N GLY A 97 -7.96 -5.26 8.30
CA GLY A 97 -7.13 -6.46 8.15
C GLY A 97 -5.88 -6.43 9.02
N MET A 98 -5.18 -5.29 9.06
CA MET A 98 -4.00 -5.13 9.91
C MET A 98 -4.34 -5.18 11.39
N LYS A 99 -5.47 -4.57 11.80
CA LYS A 99 -6.00 -4.71 13.16
C LYS A 99 -6.33 -6.17 13.50
N ALA A 100 -6.94 -6.90 12.58
CA ALA A 100 -7.28 -8.32 12.78
C ALA A 100 -6.01 -9.18 12.96
N LYS A 101 -4.95 -8.95 12.18
CA LYS A 101 -3.66 -9.66 12.31
C LYS A 101 -2.99 -9.46 13.67
N GLY A 102 -3.16 -8.29 14.30
CA GLY A 102 -2.65 -8.01 15.65
C GLY A 102 -3.61 -8.39 16.78
N SER A 103 -4.81 -8.89 16.47
CA SER A 103 -5.84 -9.23 17.46
C SER A 103 -5.85 -10.73 17.77
N ASN A 104 -6.51 -11.11 18.88
CA ASN A 104 -6.80 -12.52 19.13
C ASN A 104 -7.77 -13.10 18.09
N ALA A 105 -7.75 -14.42 17.94
CA ALA A 105 -8.52 -15.14 16.92
C ALA A 105 -10.02 -14.81 16.94
N PHE A 106 -10.64 -14.71 18.13
CA PHE A 106 -12.07 -14.41 18.24
C PHE A 106 -12.43 -13.03 17.67
N LYS A 107 -11.65 -12.00 18.03
CA LYS A 107 -11.83 -10.65 17.48
C LYS A 107 -11.53 -10.61 15.98
N ALA A 108 -10.48 -11.30 15.54
CA ALA A 108 -10.10 -11.35 14.13
C ALA A 108 -11.21 -11.97 13.27
N VAL A 109 -11.83 -13.06 13.72
CA VAL A 109 -12.97 -13.70 13.03
C VAL A 109 -14.13 -12.72 12.83
N GLY A 110 -14.48 -11.95 13.86
CA GLY A 110 -15.54 -10.94 13.78
C GLY A 110 -15.25 -9.79 12.80
N MET A 111 -14.01 -9.63 12.33
CA MET A 111 -13.62 -8.58 11.38
C MET A 111 -13.58 -9.06 9.92
N ILE A 112 -13.58 -10.38 9.67
CA ILE A 112 -13.37 -10.96 8.33
C ILE A 112 -14.38 -10.44 7.31
N ASP A 113 -15.67 -10.41 7.67
CA ASP A 113 -16.72 -9.97 6.74
C ASP A 113 -16.58 -8.49 6.40
N GLY A 114 -16.21 -7.65 7.38
CA GLY A 114 -15.93 -6.24 7.17
C GLY A 114 -14.74 -6.00 6.24
N ILE A 115 -13.68 -6.82 6.37
CA ILE A 115 -12.50 -6.77 5.50
C ILE A 115 -12.89 -7.14 4.08
N ARG A 116 -13.52 -8.31 3.91
CA ARG A 116 -13.95 -8.83 2.61
C ARG A 116 -14.86 -7.84 1.88
N THR A 117 -15.93 -7.41 2.55
CA THR A 117 -16.93 -6.50 1.99
C THR A 117 -16.31 -5.16 1.59
N SER A 118 -15.29 -4.69 2.32
CA SER A 118 -14.61 -3.45 1.98
C SER A 118 -13.81 -3.58 0.68
N PHE A 119 -13.04 -4.66 0.50
CA PHE A 119 -12.32 -4.89 -0.75
C PHE A 119 -13.24 -5.20 -1.94
N GLU A 120 -14.31 -5.96 -1.73
CA GLU A 120 -15.32 -6.21 -2.78
C GLU A 120 -16.01 -4.92 -3.22
N ASN A 121 -16.31 -4.01 -2.29
CA ASN A 121 -16.84 -2.69 -2.63
C ASN A 121 -15.82 -1.82 -3.36
N ALA A 122 -14.54 -1.87 -2.99
CA ALA A 122 -13.49 -1.17 -3.73
C ALA A 122 -13.44 -1.63 -5.20
N ILE A 123 -13.51 -2.95 -5.45
CA ILE A 123 -13.56 -3.51 -6.80
C ILE A 123 -14.85 -3.13 -7.53
N ARG A 124 -16.00 -3.13 -6.84
CA ARG A 124 -17.29 -2.74 -7.44
C ARG A 124 -17.29 -1.27 -7.88
N LEU A 125 -16.72 -0.38 -7.06
CA LEU A 125 -16.62 1.05 -7.37
C LEU A 125 -15.54 1.33 -8.43
N GLN A 126 -14.45 0.56 -8.42
CA GLN A 126 -13.36 0.66 -9.37
C GLN A 126 -13.00 -0.73 -9.91
N PRO A 127 -13.59 -1.14 -11.05
CA PRO A 127 -13.37 -2.48 -11.60
C PRO A 127 -11.92 -2.81 -11.95
N ASN A 128 -11.04 -1.83 -12.16
CA ASN A 128 -9.62 -2.05 -12.42
C ASN A 128 -8.73 -1.99 -11.16
N HIS A 129 -9.29 -1.99 -9.94
CA HIS A 129 -8.50 -1.91 -8.70
C HIS A 129 -7.70 -3.19 -8.45
N ILE A 130 -6.38 -3.12 -8.65
CA ILE A 130 -5.45 -4.26 -8.60
C ILE A 130 -5.19 -4.68 -7.14
N GLU A 131 -4.99 -3.71 -6.26
CA GLU A 131 -4.59 -3.90 -4.87
C GLU A 131 -5.70 -4.57 -4.04
N ALA A 132 -6.96 -4.19 -4.26
CA ALA A 132 -8.09 -4.84 -3.59
C ALA A 132 -8.23 -6.33 -3.97
N ARG A 133 -7.86 -6.71 -5.20
CA ARG A 133 -7.85 -8.11 -5.63
C ARG A 133 -6.70 -8.89 -5.02
N TRP A 134 -5.52 -8.30 -4.94
CA TRP A 134 -4.39 -8.87 -4.19
C TRP A 134 -4.73 -9.08 -2.72
N ALA A 135 -5.43 -8.12 -2.10
CA ALA A 135 -5.87 -8.21 -0.73
C ALA A 135 -6.89 -9.35 -0.51
N LEU A 136 -7.87 -9.50 -1.41
CA LEU A 136 -8.82 -10.62 -1.36
C LEU A 136 -8.15 -11.97 -1.63
N LEU A 137 -7.26 -12.06 -2.62
CA LEU A 137 -6.46 -13.25 -2.86
C LEU A 137 -5.71 -13.66 -1.60
N THR A 138 -5.02 -12.71 -0.96
CA THR A 138 -4.25 -12.96 0.26
C THR A 138 -5.15 -13.39 1.41
N LEU A 139 -6.30 -12.73 1.59
CA LEU A 139 -7.29 -13.11 2.59
C LEU A 139 -7.76 -14.56 2.40
N TYR A 140 -8.07 -14.96 1.17
CA TYR A 140 -8.50 -16.32 0.87
C TYR A 140 -7.39 -17.37 1.02
N LEU A 141 -6.12 -16.99 0.90
CA LEU A 141 -4.99 -17.88 1.19
C LEU A 141 -4.74 -18.02 2.70
N GLU A 142 -4.79 -16.91 3.45
CA GLU A 142 -4.37 -16.89 4.86
C GLU A 142 -5.44 -17.42 5.83
N LEU A 143 -6.72 -17.36 5.47
CA LEU A 143 -7.79 -17.88 6.33
C LEU A 143 -7.81 -19.42 6.35
N PRO A 144 -8.10 -20.05 7.51
CA PRO A 144 -8.53 -21.44 7.56
C PRO A 144 -9.77 -21.69 6.71
N GLY A 145 -9.85 -22.86 6.07
CA GLY A 145 -10.97 -23.23 5.19
C GLY A 145 -12.34 -23.12 5.86
N ILE A 146 -12.44 -23.53 7.13
CA ILE A 146 -13.68 -23.47 7.93
C ILE A 146 -14.24 -22.05 8.11
N ILE A 147 -13.40 -21.01 8.03
CA ILE A 147 -13.81 -19.61 8.18
C ILE A 147 -13.68 -18.82 6.88
N GLY A 148 -13.57 -19.51 5.76
CA GLY A 148 -13.68 -18.93 4.42
C GLY A 148 -12.40 -18.91 3.59
N GLY A 149 -11.29 -19.50 4.06
CA GLY A 149 -10.12 -19.77 3.24
C GLY A 149 -10.46 -20.62 2.00
N SER A 150 -9.89 -20.30 0.84
CA SER A 150 -10.20 -21.00 -0.41
C SER A 150 -9.17 -20.74 -1.50
N GLU A 151 -8.43 -21.78 -1.89
CA GLU A 151 -7.53 -21.73 -3.05
C GLU A 151 -8.30 -21.39 -4.33
N ALA A 152 -9.50 -21.93 -4.52
CA ALA A 152 -10.31 -21.70 -5.71
C ALA A 152 -10.65 -20.21 -5.87
N LYS A 153 -11.05 -19.54 -4.78
CA LYS A 153 -11.29 -18.09 -4.78
C LYS A 153 -10.00 -17.30 -4.99
N ALA A 154 -8.90 -17.69 -4.35
CA ALA A 154 -7.60 -17.07 -4.59
C ALA A 154 -7.21 -17.13 -6.09
N LYS A 155 -7.39 -18.30 -6.73
CA LYS A 155 -7.18 -18.49 -8.18
C LYS A 155 -8.12 -17.66 -9.03
N GLN A 156 -9.38 -17.48 -8.62
CA GLN A 156 -10.33 -16.59 -9.31
C GLN A 156 -9.81 -15.14 -9.33
N TYR A 157 -9.35 -14.59 -8.19
CA TYR A 157 -8.78 -13.25 -8.16
C TYR A 157 -7.45 -13.16 -8.91
N ALA A 158 -6.60 -14.20 -8.89
CA ALA A 158 -5.41 -14.26 -9.72
C ALA A 158 -5.73 -14.22 -11.22
N GLY A 159 -6.81 -14.89 -11.65
CA GLY A 159 -7.32 -14.80 -13.02
C GLY A 159 -7.80 -13.40 -13.39
N GLN A 160 -8.52 -12.73 -12.49
CA GLN A 160 -8.91 -11.32 -12.71
C GLN A 160 -7.69 -10.39 -12.79
N LEU A 161 -6.69 -10.60 -11.91
CA LEU A 161 -5.44 -9.86 -11.94
C LEU A 161 -4.73 -10.06 -13.29
N LEU A 162 -4.67 -11.29 -13.81
CA LEU A 162 -4.05 -11.58 -15.10
C LEU A 162 -4.69 -10.83 -16.26
N VAL A 163 -6.02 -10.66 -16.24
CA VAL A 163 -6.76 -9.88 -17.25
C VAL A 163 -6.42 -8.39 -17.17
N LEU A 164 -6.25 -7.85 -15.96
CA LEU A 164 -5.96 -6.42 -15.74
C LEU A 164 -4.50 -6.07 -15.94
N SER A 165 -3.60 -6.94 -15.50
CA SER A 165 -2.15 -6.80 -15.51
C SER A 165 -1.53 -8.20 -15.58
N PRO A 166 -0.97 -8.60 -16.74
CA PRO A 166 -0.33 -9.90 -16.87
C PRO A 166 0.77 -10.15 -15.83
N VAL A 167 1.52 -9.10 -15.46
CA VAL A 167 2.55 -9.18 -14.42
C VAL A 167 1.92 -9.55 -13.08
N ASP A 168 0.88 -8.83 -12.65
CA ASP A 168 0.19 -9.12 -11.40
C ASP A 168 -0.46 -10.50 -11.40
N GLY A 169 -1.06 -10.92 -12.51
CA GLY A 169 -1.64 -12.25 -12.65
C GLY A 169 -0.64 -13.38 -12.48
N TYR A 170 0.51 -13.28 -13.14
CA TYR A 170 1.57 -14.29 -13.01
C TYR A 170 2.21 -14.27 -11.62
N LEU A 171 2.44 -13.09 -11.04
CA LEU A 171 2.89 -12.99 -9.65
C LEU A 171 1.87 -13.60 -8.68
N ALA A 172 0.57 -13.38 -8.90
CA ALA A 172 -0.50 -13.91 -8.07
C ALA A 172 -0.60 -15.43 -8.14
N GLN A 173 -0.50 -16.00 -9.33
CA GLN A 173 -0.45 -17.45 -9.51
C GLN A 173 0.79 -18.05 -8.84
N GLY A 174 1.96 -17.44 -9.04
CA GLY A 174 3.18 -17.88 -8.39
C GLY A 174 3.10 -17.80 -6.87
N ARG A 175 2.43 -16.77 -6.33
CA ARG A 175 2.20 -16.60 -4.89
C ARG A 175 1.30 -17.69 -4.30
N ILE A 176 0.24 -18.07 -5.02
CA ILE A 176 -0.64 -19.19 -4.63
C ILE A 176 0.18 -20.48 -4.61
N ASP A 177 0.94 -20.77 -5.66
CA ASP A 177 1.75 -21.98 -5.74
C ASP A 177 2.82 -22.01 -4.64
N GLU A 178 3.48 -20.88 -4.36
CA GLU A 178 4.44 -20.74 -3.26
C GLU A 178 3.80 -21.01 -1.90
N TYR A 179 2.61 -20.47 -1.64
CA TYR A 179 1.88 -20.70 -0.38
C TYR A 179 1.63 -22.20 -0.14
N PHE A 180 1.22 -22.92 -1.20
CA PHE A 180 1.02 -24.37 -1.18
C PHE A 180 2.29 -25.20 -1.41
N LYS A 181 3.47 -24.58 -1.34
CA LYS A 181 4.79 -25.21 -1.50
C LYS A 181 5.02 -25.89 -2.86
N ARG A 182 4.25 -25.52 -3.88
CA ARG A 182 4.39 -25.96 -5.28
C ARG A 182 5.47 -25.12 -5.99
N TYR A 183 6.69 -25.16 -5.46
CA TYR A 183 7.75 -24.21 -5.84
C TYR A 183 8.15 -24.26 -7.31
N ALA A 184 8.06 -25.42 -7.96
CA ALA A 184 8.31 -25.53 -9.40
C ALA A 184 7.29 -24.72 -10.24
N ALA A 185 6.01 -24.83 -9.90
CA ALA A 185 4.96 -24.04 -10.55
C ALA A 185 5.08 -22.54 -10.22
N ALA A 186 5.45 -22.22 -8.96
CA ALA A 186 5.73 -20.84 -8.56
C ALA A 186 6.89 -20.23 -9.39
N GLU A 187 7.98 -20.98 -9.57
CA GLU A 187 9.12 -20.59 -10.40
C GLU A 187 8.70 -20.33 -11.85
N GLU A 188 7.88 -21.19 -12.46
CA GLU A 188 7.37 -20.99 -13.81
C GLU A 188 6.56 -19.70 -13.93
N ASN A 189 5.66 -19.45 -12.99
CA ASN A 189 4.82 -18.25 -13.02
C ASN A 189 5.64 -16.97 -12.77
N TYR A 190 6.59 -16.98 -11.84
CA TYR A 190 7.49 -15.83 -11.64
C TYR A 190 8.40 -15.57 -12.85
N LYS A 191 8.85 -16.61 -13.58
CA LYS A 191 9.55 -16.43 -14.85
C LYS A 191 8.67 -15.78 -15.92
N LYS A 192 7.38 -16.15 -16.00
CA LYS A 192 6.42 -15.48 -16.91
C LYS A 192 6.22 -14.01 -16.52
N ALA A 193 6.13 -13.69 -15.23
CA ALA A 193 6.06 -12.32 -14.76
C ALA A 193 7.30 -11.50 -15.16
N ILE A 194 8.50 -12.07 -15.04
CA ILE A 194 9.75 -11.44 -15.52
C ILE A 194 9.71 -11.23 -17.04
N ALA A 195 9.27 -12.23 -17.81
CA ALA A 195 9.23 -12.14 -19.26
C ALA A 195 8.30 -11.02 -19.77
N VAL A 196 7.19 -10.76 -19.07
CA VAL A 196 6.24 -9.71 -19.46
C VAL A 196 6.59 -8.35 -18.86
N GLY A 197 7.04 -8.29 -17.61
CA GLY A 197 7.22 -7.03 -16.88
C GLY A 197 8.67 -6.57 -16.72
N GLY A 198 9.62 -7.50 -16.59
CA GLY A 198 11.06 -7.22 -16.49
C GLY A 198 11.52 -6.33 -15.32
N SER A 199 10.63 -5.98 -14.38
CA SER A 199 10.95 -5.01 -13.32
C SER A 199 11.81 -5.61 -12.20
N LYS A 200 12.54 -4.78 -11.44
CA LYS A 200 13.32 -5.21 -10.26
C LYS A 200 12.53 -6.17 -9.36
N VAL A 201 11.27 -5.83 -9.11
CA VAL A 201 10.38 -6.56 -8.19
C VAL A 201 10.15 -7.98 -8.69
N THR A 202 9.90 -8.17 -9.99
CA THR A 202 9.70 -9.52 -10.55
C THR A 202 10.92 -10.41 -10.39
N TYR A 203 12.13 -9.86 -10.58
CA TYR A 203 13.39 -10.58 -10.34
C TYR A 203 13.63 -10.86 -8.85
N GLN A 204 13.34 -9.89 -7.97
CA GLN A 204 13.47 -10.05 -6.53
C GLN A 204 12.57 -11.17 -6.00
N ILE A 205 11.31 -11.24 -6.44
CA ILE A 205 10.37 -12.30 -6.03
C ILE A 205 10.91 -13.69 -6.41
N LEU A 206 11.41 -13.87 -7.63
CA LEU A 206 12.00 -15.14 -8.05
C LEU A 206 13.28 -15.48 -7.28
N ALA A 207 14.14 -14.48 -7.04
CA ALA A 207 15.35 -14.67 -6.23
C ALA A 207 15.02 -15.04 -4.77
N GLU A 208 13.96 -14.47 -4.20
CA GLU A 208 13.47 -14.82 -2.87
C GLU A 208 12.92 -16.25 -2.81
N LEU A 209 12.18 -16.69 -3.83
CA LEU A 209 11.74 -18.08 -3.93
C LEU A 209 12.96 -19.04 -3.91
N TYR A 210 13.97 -18.77 -4.74
CA TYR A 210 15.17 -19.60 -4.79
C TYR A 210 15.93 -19.64 -3.47
N SER A 211 16.20 -18.47 -2.88
CA SER A 211 17.02 -18.38 -1.66
C SER A 211 16.28 -18.88 -0.42
N LYS A 212 15.04 -18.41 -0.18
CA LYS A 212 14.31 -18.64 1.07
C LYS A 212 13.50 -19.94 1.07
N LYS A 213 13.00 -20.39 -0.09
CA LYS A 213 12.07 -21.54 -0.16
C LYS A 213 12.72 -22.78 -0.75
N MET A 214 13.51 -22.63 -1.82
CA MET A 214 14.15 -23.76 -2.51
C MET A 214 15.58 -24.05 -2.04
N LYS A 215 16.20 -23.15 -1.25
CA LYS A 215 17.58 -23.26 -0.76
C LYS A 215 18.62 -23.32 -1.89
N LEU A 216 18.42 -22.50 -2.93
CA LEU A 216 19.27 -22.41 -4.13
C LEU A 216 19.87 -20.99 -4.26
N PRO A 217 20.81 -20.58 -3.39
CA PRO A 217 21.35 -19.21 -3.37
C PRO A 217 22.06 -18.83 -4.67
N GLU A 218 22.73 -19.77 -5.35
CA GLU A 218 23.38 -19.50 -6.64
C GLU A 218 22.37 -19.13 -7.74
N LYS A 219 21.20 -19.79 -7.77
CA LYS A 219 20.13 -19.41 -8.70
C LYS A 219 19.58 -18.02 -8.37
N ALA A 220 19.43 -17.68 -7.10
CA ALA A 220 18.98 -16.36 -6.68
C ALA A 220 19.95 -15.27 -7.15
N LYS A 221 21.26 -15.49 -6.97
CA LYS A 221 22.32 -14.57 -7.44
C LYS A 221 22.28 -14.42 -8.96
N ALA A 222 22.20 -15.53 -9.71
CA ALA A 222 22.14 -15.51 -11.16
C ALA A 222 20.94 -14.71 -11.71
N VAL A 223 19.77 -14.84 -11.08
CA VAL A 223 18.57 -14.04 -11.42
C VAL A 223 18.84 -12.54 -11.22
N MET A 224 19.45 -12.15 -10.11
CA MET A 224 19.73 -10.73 -9.84
C MET A 224 20.83 -10.16 -10.75
N THR A 225 21.85 -10.94 -11.08
CA THR A 225 22.85 -10.56 -12.09
C THR A 225 22.22 -10.35 -13.45
N ARG A 226 21.31 -11.23 -13.88
CA ARG A 226 20.56 -11.06 -15.14
C ARG A 226 19.82 -9.72 -15.18
N TYR A 227 19.18 -9.31 -14.08
CA TYR A 227 18.51 -8.01 -14.00
C TYR A 227 19.49 -6.84 -14.12
N GLN A 228 20.65 -6.91 -13.47
CA GLN A 228 21.69 -5.87 -13.59
C GLN A 228 22.14 -5.70 -15.04
N ASN A 229 22.40 -6.80 -15.74
CA ASN A 229 22.82 -6.78 -17.14
C ASN A 229 21.73 -6.30 -18.10
N THR A 230 20.46 -6.29 -17.71
CA THR A 230 19.38 -5.70 -18.53
C THR A 230 19.31 -4.17 -18.43
N LYS A 231 20.13 -3.55 -17.57
CA LYS A 231 20.20 -2.09 -17.39
C LYS A 231 21.42 -1.45 -18.03
N GLU A 232 22.37 -2.26 -18.48
CA GLU A 232 23.53 -1.84 -19.27
C GLU A 232 23.16 -1.84 -20.75
#